data_AF-A0A3D9HVZ3-F1
#
_entry.id   AF-A0A3D9HVZ3-F1
#
_cell.length_a   1.000
_cell.length_b   1.000
_cell.length_c   1.000
_cell.angle_alpha   90.00
_cell.angle_beta   90.00
_cell.angle_gamma   90.00
#
_symmetry.space_group_name_H-M   'P 1'
#
loop_
_entity.id
_entity.type
_entity.pdbx_description
1 polymer ?
#
loop_
_entity_poly.entity_id
_entity_poly.type
_entity_poly.pdbx_seq_one_letter_code
_entity_poly.pdbx_strand_id
1 'polypeptide(L)'
;MRAEVQAMVDEIRQSLQLLAKHIDLDASEKRLAELNARVEDPDLWNDSTKAQKIMQERSALESALSGYREISGGVDDNIELIELAEMEDDGDMVAEAEAAIAALQEKAAKLQLESLLSGEADSNNCFLEVHAGAGGTESQDWASMLLRMYMRYCDKQGFKTELLEESPGEEAGIKSTTIKVAGHNAYGWLKTEAGVHRLVRISPFDSNARRHTSFSSVTVSPEIDDDFEIDIVDSDLRVDTYRASGAGGQHVNTTDSAVRITHVPTGIVVQCQNDRSQHKNRATAMKMLQSRLYERELAQREAEAKGEYEAKTEIGWGRQLRSYVLQPYQMVKDLRTGVEKGNAQAVLDGDIQDYLEAALAMKFEGGLDGEVEDID
;
A
#
# COMPACT_ATOMS: atom_id res chain seq x y z
N MET A 1 9.32 -19.71 36.86
CA MET A 1 8.63 -18.77 35.95
C MET A 1 7.15 -18.61 36.32
N ARG A 2 6.63 -17.38 36.30
CA ARG A 2 5.20 -17.10 36.54
C ARG A 2 4.33 -17.56 35.37
N ALA A 3 3.09 -17.98 35.66
CA ALA A 3 2.16 -18.49 34.63
C ALA A 3 1.83 -17.47 33.53
N GLU A 4 1.85 -16.17 33.84
CA GLU A 4 1.60 -15.09 32.89
C GLU A 4 2.74 -14.96 31.86
N VAL A 5 3.99 -15.11 32.29
CA VAL A 5 5.18 -15.03 31.41
C VAL A 5 5.22 -16.23 30.47
N GLN A 6 4.87 -17.42 30.96
CA GLN A 6 4.79 -18.61 30.12
C GLN A 6 3.74 -18.44 29.02
N ALA A 7 2.58 -17.84 29.32
CA ALA A 7 1.57 -17.54 28.32
C ALA A 7 2.09 -16.55 27.24
N MET A 8 2.80 -15.50 27.66
CA MET A 8 3.44 -14.56 26.71
C MET A 8 4.46 -15.25 25.80
N VAL A 9 5.30 -16.11 26.36
CA VAL A 9 6.28 -16.90 25.59
C VAL A 9 5.59 -17.82 24.59
N ASP A 10 4.52 -18.50 25.00
CA ASP A 10 3.77 -19.39 24.13
C ASP A 10 3.10 -18.62 22.97
N GLU A 11 2.57 -17.42 23.22
CA GLU A 11 2.06 -16.52 22.18
C GLU A 11 3.17 -16.08 21.20
N ILE A 12 4.33 -15.63 21.72
CA ILE A 12 5.45 -15.24 20.86
C ILE A 12 5.90 -16.40 19.99
N ARG A 13 5.97 -17.62 20.54
CA ARG A 13 6.33 -18.82 19.78
C ARG A 13 5.30 -19.15 18.69
N GLN A 14 4.01 -18.94 18.94
CA GLN A 14 2.98 -19.09 17.91
C GLN A 14 3.14 -18.05 16.80
N SER A 15 3.36 -16.78 17.16
CA SER A 15 3.64 -15.70 16.18
C SER A 15 4.88 -16.01 15.35
N LEU A 16 5.97 -16.48 15.97
CA LEU A 16 7.19 -16.89 15.28
C LEU A 16 6.94 -18.07 14.34
N GLN A 17 6.14 -19.06 14.72
CA GLN A 17 5.79 -20.17 13.82
C GLN A 17 4.99 -19.72 12.60
N LEU A 18 4.07 -18.76 12.76
CA LEU A 18 3.32 -18.19 11.65
C LEU A 18 4.23 -17.39 10.72
N LEU A 19 5.10 -16.55 11.30
CA LEU A 19 6.13 -15.80 10.58
C LEU A 19 7.07 -16.72 9.79
N ALA A 20 7.53 -17.80 10.42
CA ALA A 20 8.42 -18.78 9.80
C ALA A 20 7.81 -19.44 8.56
N LYS A 21 6.51 -19.72 8.61
CA LYS A 21 5.75 -20.27 7.48
C LYS A 21 5.54 -19.23 6.38
N HIS A 22 5.26 -17.98 6.74
CA HIS A 22 5.02 -16.93 5.77
C HIS A 22 6.29 -16.53 5.02
N ILE A 23 7.40 -16.40 5.74
CA ILE A 23 8.71 -16.02 5.19
C ILE A 23 9.38 -17.21 4.47
N ASP A 24 8.93 -18.44 4.71
CA ASP A 24 9.59 -19.68 4.27
C ASP A 24 11.10 -19.63 4.60
N LEU A 25 11.42 -19.73 5.90
CA LEU A 25 12.78 -19.51 6.43
C LEU A 25 13.87 -20.23 5.63
N ASP A 26 13.64 -21.49 5.28
CA ASP A 26 14.63 -22.31 4.55
C ASP A 26 14.87 -21.79 3.14
N ALA A 27 13.80 -21.36 2.44
CA ALA A 27 13.91 -20.79 1.10
C ALA A 27 14.55 -19.40 1.15
N SER A 28 14.13 -18.57 2.10
CA SER A 28 14.63 -17.21 2.29
C SER A 28 16.11 -17.17 2.70
N GLU A 29 16.57 -18.07 3.57
CA GLU A 29 18.00 -18.17 3.92
C GLU A 29 18.86 -18.60 2.74
N LYS A 30 18.40 -19.58 1.95
CA LYS A 30 19.09 -19.98 0.71
C LYS A 30 19.12 -18.84 -0.29
N ARG A 31 18.00 -18.12 -0.44
CA ARG A 31 17.90 -16.98 -1.34
C ARG A 31 18.84 -15.85 -0.92
N LEU A 32 18.91 -15.54 0.37
CA LEU A 32 19.84 -14.55 0.90
C LEU A 32 21.29 -14.96 0.63
N ALA A 33 21.64 -16.24 0.79
CA ALA A 33 22.97 -16.75 0.48
C ALA A 33 23.30 -16.62 -1.02
N GLU A 34 22.35 -16.91 -1.91
CA GLU A 34 22.49 -16.68 -3.36
C GLU A 34 22.69 -15.19 -3.69
N LEU A 35 21.90 -14.30 -3.08
CA LEU A 35 22.02 -12.86 -3.29
C LEU A 35 23.35 -12.31 -2.78
N ASN A 36 23.83 -12.79 -1.63
CA ASN A 36 25.17 -12.45 -1.12
C ASN A 36 26.26 -12.86 -2.09
N ALA A 37 26.22 -14.09 -2.62
CA ALA A 37 27.17 -14.55 -3.63
C ALA A 37 27.12 -13.72 -4.92
N ARG A 38 25.94 -13.24 -5.33
CA ARG A 38 25.79 -12.35 -6.51
C ARG A 38 26.34 -10.95 -6.27
N VAL A 39 26.25 -10.42 -5.05
CA VAL A 39 26.80 -9.09 -4.73
C VAL A 39 28.32 -9.09 -4.69
N GLU A 40 28.93 -10.24 -4.41
CA GLU A 40 30.38 -10.42 -4.48
C GLU A 40 30.92 -10.41 -5.92
N ASP A 41 30.06 -10.61 -6.93
CA ASP A 41 30.46 -10.57 -8.34
C ASP A 41 30.74 -9.12 -8.80
N PRO A 42 31.98 -8.81 -9.23
CA PRO A 42 32.33 -7.49 -9.75
C PRO A 42 31.50 -7.06 -10.97
N ASP A 43 30.99 -8.01 -11.76
CA ASP A 43 30.25 -7.72 -12.98
C ASP A 43 28.83 -7.19 -12.72
N LEU A 44 28.30 -7.37 -11.50
CA LEU A 44 26.98 -6.85 -11.12
C LEU A 44 26.94 -5.32 -11.16
N TRP A 45 28.05 -4.66 -10.83
CA TRP A 45 28.16 -3.21 -10.77
C TRP A 45 28.21 -2.54 -12.15
N ASN A 46 28.30 -3.33 -13.23
CA ASN A 46 28.22 -2.82 -14.60
C ASN A 46 26.79 -2.37 -14.98
N ASP A 47 25.76 -2.86 -14.27
CA ASP A 47 24.35 -2.56 -14.52
C ASP A 47 23.68 -2.00 -13.26
N SER A 48 23.63 -0.68 -13.15
CA SER A 48 23.19 0.05 -11.96
C SER A 48 21.75 -0.31 -11.53
N THR A 49 20.84 -0.52 -12.48
CA THR A 49 19.44 -0.87 -12.18
C THR A 49 19.30 -2.30 -11.66
N LYS A 50 20.07 -3.26 -12.18
CA LYS A 50 20.07 -4.63 -11.65
C LYS A 50 20.72 -4.71 -10.27
N ALA A 51 21.82 -3.99 -10.07
CA ALA A 51 22.48 -3.90 -8.77
C ALA A 51 21.52 -3.32 -7.71
N GLN A 52 20.78 -2.27 -8.04
CA GLN A 52 19.81 -1.66 -7.13
C GLN A 52 18.68 -2.64 -6.75
N LYS A 53 18.09 -3.35 -7.71
CA LYS A 53 17.04 -4.35 -7.44
C LYS A 53 17.54 -5.49 -6.54
N ILE A 54 18.72 -6.03 -6.83
CA ILE A 54 19.33 -7.10 -6.02
C ILE A 54 19.64 -6.63 -4.60
N MET A 55 20.15 -5.41 -4.44
CA MET A 55 20.44 -4.85 -3.12
C MET A 55 19.16 -4.57 -2.32
N GLN A 56 18.08 -4.14 -2.98
CA GLN A 56 16.77 -3.98 -2.34
C GLN A 56 16.19 -5.32 -1.89
N GLU A 57 16.17 -6.33 -2.75
CA GLU A 57 15.71 -7.70 -2.41
C GLU A 57 16.51 -8.27 -1.24
N ARG A 58 17.85 -8.12 -1.29
CA ARG A 58 18.73 -8.58 -0.21
C ARG A 58 18.44 -7.87 1.10
N SER A 59 18.34 -6.54 1.10
CA SER A 59 18.08 -5.77 2.32
C SER A 59 16.73 -6.10 2.94
N ALA A 60 15.71 -6.37 2.12
CA ALA A 60 14.38 -6.76 2.60
C ALA A 60 14.42 -8.14 3.28
N LEU A 61 15.03 -9.14 2.62
CA LEU A 61 15.19 -10.49 3.18
C LEU A 61 16.07 -10.50 4.43
N GLU A 62 17.15 -9.73 4.43
CA GLU A 62 18.04 -9.58 5.58
C GLU A 62 17.32 -8.98 6.78
N SER A 63 16.54 -7.91 6.59
CA SER A 63 15.75 -7.28 7.64
C SER A 63 14.68 -8.22 8.22
N ALA A 64 14.01 -8.99 7.36
CA ALA A 64 12.99 -9.96 7.79
C ALA A 64 13.60 -11.11 8.61
N LEU A 65 14.72 -11.68 8.14
CA LEU A 65 15.43 -12.75 8.84
C LEU A 65 16.10 -12.26 10.13
N SER A 66 16.66 -11.05 10.15
CA SER A 66 17.23 -10.48 11.37
C SER A 66 16.16 -10.23 12.43
N GLY A 67 14.98 -9.71 12.04
CA GLY A 67 13.86 -9.50 12.95
C GLY A 67 13.37 -10.81 13.58
N TYR A 68 13.23 -11.87 12.77
CA TYR A 68 12.90 -13.20 13.28
C TYR A 68 13.95 -13.73 14.28
N ARG A 69 15.24 -13.61 13.95
CA ARG A 69 16.34 -14.09 14.80
C ARG A 69 16.48 -13.29 16.10
N GLU A 70 16.28 -11.97 16.06
CA GLU A 70 16.30 -11.12 17.25
C GLU A 70 15.20 -11.53 18.24
N ILE A 71 13.98 -11.78 17.75
CA ILE A 71 12.88 -12.21 18.62
C ILE A 71 13.10 -13.63 19.13
N SER A 72 13.45 -14.57 18.25
CA SER A 72 13.67 -15.96 18.65
C SER A 72 14.80 -16.08 19.67
N GLY A 73 15.96 -15.45 19.42
CA GLY A 73 17.08 -15.46 20.35
C GLY A 73 16.76 -14.69 21.62
N GLY A 74 16.13 -13.53 21.52
CA GLY A 74 15.76 -12.72 22.68
C GLY A 74 14.79 -13.44 23.62
N VAL A 75 13.86 -14.25 23.11
CA VAL A 75 12.98 -15.05 23.95
C VAL A 75 13.77 -16.13 24.69
N ASP A 76 14.62 -16.88 23.99
CA ASP A 76 15.39 -17.96 24.61
C ASP A 76 16.39 -17.42 25.65
N ASP A 77 17.09 -16.31 25.34
CA ASP A 77 18.03 -15.64 26.25
C ASP A 77 17.33 -15.14 27.53
N ASN A 78 16.14 -14.54 27.42
CA ASN A 78 15.38 -14.06 28.58
C ASN A 78 14.78 -15.20 29.41
N ILE A 79 14.43 -16.33 28.79
CA ILE A 79 14.00 -17.53 29.52
C ILE A 79 15.18 -18.07 30.35
N GLU A 80 16.36 -18.21 29.76
CA GLU A 80 17.56 -18.65 30.48
C GLU A 80 17.93 -17.68 31.61
N LEU A 81 17.79 -16.36 31.38
CA LEU A 81 18.02 -15.34 32.39
C LEU A 81 17.06 -15.46 33.58
N ILE A 82 15.77 -15.72 33.33
CA ILE A 82 14.77 -15.95 34.39
C ILE A 82 15.13 -17.20 35.18
N GLU A 83 15.50 -18.30 34.51
CA GLU A 83 15.90 -19.53 35.20
C GLU A 83 17.12 -19.32 36.10
N LEU A 84 18.13 -18.59 35.64
CA LEU A 84 19.32 -18.26 36.43
C LEU A 84 18.99 -17.34 37.61
N ALA A 85 18.20 -16.29 37.38
CA ALA A 85 17.81 -15.33 38.41
C ALA A 85 16.94 -15.97 39.49
N GLU A 86 16.06 -16.92 39.13
CA GLU A 86 15.29 -17.73 40.08
C GLU A 86 16.18 -18.65 40.92
N MET A 87 17.30 -19.15 40.38
CA MET A 87 18.28 -19.93 41.16
C MET A 87 19.07 -19.08 42.15
N GLU A 88 19.32 -17.82 41.82
CA GLU A 88 20.08 -16.87 42.65
C GLU A 88 19.19 -16.04 43.61
N ASP A 89 17.87 -16.22 43.55
CA ASP A 89 16.85 -15.48 44.33
C ASP A 89 16.90 -13.95 44.08
N ASP A 90 17.27 -13.56 42.86
CA ASP A 90 17.34 -12.16 42.41
C ASP A 90 16.03 -11.74 41.73
N GLY A 91 15.10 -11.22 42.52
CA GLY A 91 13.79 -10.80 42.04
C GLY A 91 13.81 -9.56 41.13
N ASP A 92 14.85 -8.73 41.18
CA ASP A 92 14.95 -7.54 40.33
C ASP A 92 15.33 -7.94 38.91
N MET A 93 16.28 -8.88 38.76
CA MET A 93 16.63 -9.49 37.47
C MET A 93 15.45 -10.22 36.82
N VAL A 94 14.64 -10.94 37.60
CA VAL A 94 13.42 -11.58 37.07
C VAL A 94 12.46 -10.53 36.51
N ALA A 95 12.22 -9.43 37.22
CA ALA A 95 11.30 -8.38 36.76
C ALA A 95 11.80 -7.67 35.48
N GLU A 96 13.11 -7.48 35.34
CA GLU A 96 13.72 -6.91 34.13
C GLU A 96 13.53 -7.84 32.92
N ALA A 97 13.76 -9.14 33.10
CA ALA A 97 13.56 -10.15 32.06
C ALA A 97 12.07 -10.30 31.67
N GLU A 98 11.15 -10.24 32.64
CA GLU A 98 9.70 -10.23 32.37
C GLU A 98 9.29 -9.01 31.52
N ALA A 99 9.83 -7.83 31.82
CA ALA A 99 9.59 -6.61 31.04
C ALA A 99 10.19 -6.70 29.61
N ALA A 100 11.35 -7.33 29.47
CA ALA A 100 11.96 -7.57 28.16
C ALA A 100 11.12 -8.53 27.30
N ILE A 101 10.57 -9.59 27.89
CA ILE A 101 9.65 -10.51 27.20
C ILE A 101 8.38 -9.79 26.75
N ALA A 102 7.80 -8.92 27.58
CA ALA A 102 6.63 -8.12 27.19
C ALA A 102 6.94 -7.20 25.99
N ALA A 103 8.12 -6.56 25.96
CA ALA A 103 8.55 -5.76 24.81
C ALA A 103 8.77 -6.61 23.55
N LEU A 104 9.27 -7.85 23.70
CA LEU A 104 9.41 -8.80 22.59
C LEU A 104 8.05 -9.27 22.06
N GLN A 105 7.05 -9.42 22.93
CA GLN A 105 5.68 -9.74 22.54
C GLN A 105 5.08 -8.66 21.63
N GLU A 106 5.20 -7.38 22.01
CA GLU A 106 4.75 -6.26 21.18
C GLU A 106 5.47 -6.24 19.82
N LYS A 107 6.80 -6.43 19.82
CA LYS A 107 7.59 -6.52 18.58
C LYS A 107 7.13 -7.70 17.70
N ALA A 108 6.88 -8.86 18.29
CA ALA A 108 6.45 -10.06 17.57
C ALA A 108 5.06 -9.89 16.94
N ALA A 109 4.12 -9.29 17.69
CA ALA A 109 2.79 -8.96 17.17
C ALA A 109 2.87 -7.99 15.99
N LYS A 110 3.71 -6.95 16.09
CA LYS A 110 3.91 -5.99 15.00
C LYS A 110 4.51 -6.65 13.75
N LEU A 111 5.58 -7.44 13.89
CA LEU A 111 6.19 -8.16 12.76
C LEU A 111 5.24 -9.18 12.13
N GLN A 112 4.43 -9.86 12.95
CA GLN A 112 3.39 -10.75 12.46
C GLN A 112 2.38 -9.98 11.60
N LEU A 113 1.92 -8.80 12.02
CA LEU A 113 1.02 -7.96 11.22
C LEU A 113 1.69 -7.47 9.94
N GLU A 114 2.96 -7.07 9.99
CA GLU A 114 3.73 -6.69 8.80
C GLU A 114 3.84 -7.85 7.81
N SER A 115 3.96 -9.09 8.27
CA SER A 115 3.94 -10.26 7.38
C SER A 115 2.61 -10.47 6.68
N LEU A 116 1.50 -9.90 7.18
CA LEU A 116 0.22 -9.95 6.49
C LEU A 116 0.18 -9.02 5.27
N LEU A 117 1.11 -8.06 5.17
CA LEU A 117 1.25 -7.10 4.06
C LEU A 117 1.95 -7.74 2.84
N SER A 118 1.35 -8.81 2.31
CA SER A 118 1.89 -9.61 1.22
C SER A 118 1.25 -9.35 -0.15
N GLY A 119 0.42 -8.31 -0.27
CA GLY A 119 -0.17 -7.90 -1.55
C GLY A 119 0.89 -7.37 -2.51
N GLU A 120 0.68 -7.57 -3.83
CA GLU A 120 1.64 -7.19 -4.88
C GLU A 120 2.05 -5.71 -4.83
N ALA A 121 1.16 -4.83 -4.35
CA ALA A 121 1.39 -3.40 -4.23
C ALA A 121 1.63 -2.92 -2.79
N ASP A 122 1.59 -3.82 -1.79
CA ASP A 122 1.67 -3.44 -0.37
C ASP A 122 2.99 -2.76 -0.01
N SER A 123 4.08 -3.19 -0.66
CA SER A 123 5.42 -2.62 -0.50
C SER A 123 5.60 -1.25 -1.13
N ASN A 124 4.68 -0.84 -2.01
CA ASN A 124 4.85 0.37 -2.80
C ASN A 124 4.57 1.61 -1.96
N ASN A 125 5.09 2.74 -2.44
CA ASN A 125 4.61 4.04 -2.01
C ASN A 125 3.13 4.17 -2.36
N CYS A 126 2.45 5.16 -1.78
CA CYS A 126 1.04 5.41 -2.10
C CYS A 126 0.73 6.88 -2.27
N PHE A 127 -0.35 7.15 -2.99
CA PHE A 127 -1.03 8.43 -2.99
C PHE A 127 -2.24 8.34 -2.06
N LEU A 128 -2.36 9.32 -1.17
CA LEU A 128 -3.51 9.48 -0.30
C LEU A 128 -4.24 10.76 -0.74
N GLU A 129 -5.49 10.58 -1.13
CA GLU A 129 -6.37 11.65 -1.59
C GLU A 129 -7.47 11.86 -0.55
N VAL A 130 -7.63 13.08 -0.07
CA VAL A 130 -8.74 13.46 0.82
C VAL A 130 -9.68 14.39 0.05
N HIS A 131 -10.95 14.04 0.01
CA HIS A 131 -12.00 14.87 -0.58
C HIS A 131 -13.04 15.25 0.48
N ALA A 132 -13.38 16.52 0.54
CA ALA A 132 -14.49 17.01 1.34
C ALA A 132 -15.81 16.52 0.74
N GLY A 133 -16.68 15.97 1.60
CA GLY A 133 -18.02 15.51 1.20
C GLY A 133 -19.07 16.61 1.22
N ALA A 134 -20.33 16.19 1.23
CA ALA A 134 -21.46 17.10 1.32
C ALA A 134 -21.59 17.70 2.73
N GLY A 135 -21.18 18.97 2.87
CA GLY A 135 -21.36 19.74 4.12
C GLY A 135 -20.73 21.13 4.13
N GLY A 136 -20.42 21.70 2.96
CA GLY A 136 -19.91 23.06 2.82
C GLY A 136 -18.59 23.29 3.57
N THR A 137 -18.45 24.46 4.19
CA THR A 137 -17.26 24.89 4.95
C THR A 137 -16.90 23.91 6.08
N GLU A 138 -17.87 23.26 6.73
CA GLU A 138 -17.61 22.32 7.82
C GLU A 138 -16.95 21.01 7.34
N SER A 139 -17.36 20.49 6.18
CA SER A 139 -16.72 19.31 5.58
C SER A 139 -15.35 19.65 4.99
N GLN A 140 -15.16 20.88 4.51
CA GLN A 140 -13.84 21.35 4.07
C GLN A 140 -12.86 21.46 5.24
N ASP A 141 -13.29 21.98 6.39
CA ASP A 141 -12.48 22.00 7.61
C ASP A 141 -12.17 20.57 8.09
N TRP A 142 -13.15 19.67 8.05
CA TRP A 142 -12.92 18.27 8.40
C TRP A 142 -11.88 17.59 7.51
N ALA A 143 -11.93 17.80 6.19
CA ALA A 143 -10.92 17.29 5.27
C ALA A 143 -9.51 17.79 5.64
N SER A 144 -9.37 19.04 6.08
CA SER A 144 -8.08 19.60 6.51
C SER A 144 -7.57 18.99 7.81
N MET A 145 -8.47 18.66 8.74
CA MET A 145 -8.13 17.94 9.97
C MET A 145 -7.64 16.52 9.67
N LEU A 146 -8.28 15.82 8.73
CA LEU A 146 -7.84 14.50 8.29
C LEU A 146 -6.46 14.56 7.62
N LEU A 147 -6.22 15.53 6.74
CA LEU A 147 -4.89 15.73 6.15
C LEU A 147 -3.83 15.88 7.24
N ARG A 148 -4.06 16.76 8.23
CA ARG A 148 -3.14 16.95 9.36
C ARG A 148 -2.94 15.68 10.18
N MET A 149 -3.99 14.89 10.39
CA MET A 149 -3.92 13.61 11.10
C MET A 149 -2.99 12.64 10.36
N TYR A 150 -3.18 12.47 9.05
CA TYR A 150 -2.34 11.57 8.24
C TYR A 150 -0.91 12.06 8.10
N MET A 151 -0.65 13.36 7.94
CA MET A 151 0.71 13.91 7.94
C MET A 151 1.44 13.59 9.23
N ARG A 152 0.78 13.79 10.39
CA ARG A 152 1.37 13.47 11.70
C ARG A 152 1.60 11.99 11.90
N TYR A 153 0.71 11.14 11.40
CA TYR A 153 0.92 9.69 11.41
C TYR A 153 2.15 9.33 10.58
N CYS A 154 2.27 9.85 9.36
CA CYS A 154 3.41 9.61 8.49
C CYS A 154 4.72 10.07 9.13
N ASP A 155 4.74 11.26 9.74
CA ASP A 155 5.92 11.77 10.46
C ASP A 155 6.33 10.84 11.62
N LYS A 156 5.38 10.29 12.38
CA LYS A 156 5.66 9.35 13.48
C LYS A 156 6.21 8.01 12.98
N GLN A 157 5.73 7.53 11.83
CA GLN A 157 6.21 6.29 11.21
C GLN A 157 7.51 6.49 10.42
N GLY A 158 7.99 7.72 10.27
CA GLY A 158 9.18 8.02 9.48
C GLY A 158 8.96 7.96 7.96
N PHE A 159 7.70 8.01 7.51
CA PHE A 159 7.38 8.11 6.09
C PHE A 159 7.65 9.51 5.56
N LYS A 160 8.15 9.59 4.33
CA LYS A 160 8.37 10.87 3.65
C LYS A 160 7.09 11.28 2.94
N THR A 161 6.49 12.39 3.37
CA THR A 161 5.30 12.95 2.72
C THR A 161 5.64 14.08 1.77
N GLU A 162 5.02 14.09 0.59
CA GLU A 162 5.10 15.17 -0.39
C GLU A 162 3.68 15.60 -0.78
N LEU A 163 3.37 16.88 -0.61
CA LEU A 163 2.08 17.45 -1.03
C LEU A 163 2.12 17.69 -2.55
N LEU A 164 1.27 17.00 -3.31
CA LEU A 164 1.23 17.12 -4.77
C LEU A 164 0.21 18.17 -5.20
N GLU A 165 -1.00 18.09 -4.64
CA GLU A 165 -2.09 18.98 -4.97
C GLU A 165 -2.87 19.37 -3.71
N GLU A 166 -3.27 20.64 -3.65
CA GLU A 166 -4.15 21.16 -2.60
C GLU A 166 -5.11 22.16 -3.22
N SER A 167 -6.40 21.87 -3.10
CA SER A 167 -7.49 22.75 -3.48
C SER A 167 -8.11 23.34 -2.21
N PRO A 168 -7.88 24.63 -1.90
CA PRO A 168 -8.41 25.23 -0.69
C PRO A 168 -9.94 25.37 -0.72
N GLY A 169 -10.55 25.38 0.47
CA GLY A 169 -11.94 25.72 0.70
C GLY A 169 -12.24 27.19 0.36
N GLU A 170 -13.53 27.53 0.24
CA GLU A 170 -13.93 28.92 -0.05
C GLU A 170 -13.78 29.83 1.16
N GLU A 171 -14.08 29.33 2.36
CA GLU A 171 -13.96 30.07 3.62
C GLU A 171 -12.89 29.47 4.55
N ALA A 172 -12.89 28.14 4.70
CA ALA A 172 -11.97 27.42 5.58
C ALA A 172 -11.74 26.00 5.08
N GLY A 173 -10.61 25.41 5.49
CA GLY A 173 -10.25 24.03 5.18
C GLY A 173 -9.88 23.80 3.70
N ILE A 174 -10.07 22.56 3.24
CA ILE A 174 -9.69 22.11 1.90
C ILE A 174 -10.85 21.40 1.20
N LYS A 175 -10.99 21.57 -0.12
CA LYS A 175 -11.93 20.80 -0.95
C LYS A 175 -11.37 19.44 -1.31
N SER A 176 -10.11 19.42 -1.76
CA SER A 176 -9.38 18.20 -2.06
C SER A 176 -7.89 18.39 -1.84
N THR A 177 -7.19 17.31 -1.52
CA THR A 177 -5.73 17.28 -1.46
C THR A 177 -5.22 15.89 -1.83
N THR A 178 -4.05 15.85 -2.44
CA THR A 178 -3.33 14.63 -2.78
C THR A 178 -1.93 14.70 -2.18
N ILE A 179 -1.60 13.74 -1.33
CA ILE A 179 -0.25 13.57 -0.77
C ILE A 179 0.36 12.28 -1.30
N LYS A 180 1.64 12.34 -1.65
CA LYS A 180 2.48 11.15 -1.89
C LYS A 180 3.13 10.76 -0.57
N VAL A 181 2.98 9.51 -0.19
CA VAL A 181 3.61 8.91 1.00
C VAL A 181 4.63 7.89 0.53
N ALA A 182 5.91 8.20 0.74
CA ALA A 182 7.02 7.32 0.40
C ALA A 182 7.60 6.67 1.65
N GLY A 183 7.63 5.34 1.66
CA GLY A 183 8.05 4.56 2.82
C GLY A 183 7.86 3.07 2.61
N HIS A 184 8.55 2.26 3.41
CA HIS A 184 8.39 0.81 3.37
C HIS A 184 6.97 0.43 3.80
N ASN A 185 6.29 -0.35 2.97
CA ASN A 185 4.92 -0.81 3.18
C ASN A 185 3.87 0.32 3.35
N ALA A 186 4.14 1.51 2.81
CA ALA A 186 3.26 2.68 2.98
C ALA A 186 1.83 2.39 2.48
N TYR A 187 1.70 1.80 1.28
CA TYR A 187 0.40 1.39 0.75
C TYR A 187 -0.26 0.31 1.62
N GLY A 188 0.51 -0.71 2.02
CA GLY A 188 0.02 -1.80 2.86
C GLY A 188 -0.65 -1.33 4.15
N TRP A 189 -0.08 -0.33 4.81
CA TRP A 189 -0.67 0.28 6.01
C TRP A 189 -1.87 1.17 5.71
N LEU A 190 -1.78 2.03 4.70
CA LEU A 190 -2.80 3.05 4.44
C LEU A 190 -4.00 2.53 3.63
N LYS A 191 -3.90 1.40 2.94
CA LYS A 191 -5.00 0.84 2.13
C LYS A 191 -6.28 0.59 2.93
N THR A 192 -6.17 0.31 4.23
CA THR A 192 -7.31 0.10 5.12
C THR A 192 -8.01 1.40 5.52
N GLU A 193 -7.44 2.56 5.24
CA GLU A 193 -8.06 3.86 5.50
C GLU A 193 -8.91 4.37 4.34
N ALA A 194 -8.96 3.64 3.22
CA ALA A 194 -9.84 4.00 2.11
C ALA A 194 -11.32 3.88 2.54
N GLY A 195 -12.03 5.00 2.57
CA GLY A 195 -13.42 5.05 3.03
C GLY A 195 -13.91 6.43 3.43
N VAL A 196 -15.13 6.49 3.99
CA VAL A 196 -15.75 7.74 4.45
C VAL A 196 -15.55 7.92 5.95
N HIS A 197 -14.93 9.02 6.34
CA HIS A 197 -14.74 9.40 7.74
C HIS A 197 -15.80 10.42 8.14
N ARG A 198 -16.56 10.11 9.20
CA ARG A 198 -17.62 10.97 9.72
C ARG A 198 -17.13 11.77 10.92
N LEU A 199 -17.35 13.07 10.90
CA LEU A 199 -17.13 13.95 12.04
C LEU A 199 -18.47 14.42 12.62
N VAL A 200 -18.60 14.36 13.93
CA VAL A 200 -19.72 14.92 14.67
C VAL A 200 -19.21 15.87 15.73
N ARG A 201 -19.46 17.17 15.53
CA ARG A 201 -19.04 18.21 16.47
C ARG A 201 -19.99 19.41 16.43
N ILE A 202 -19.82 20.32 17.38
CA ILE A 202 -20.43 21.65 17.29
C ILE A 202 -19.60 22.48 16.31
N SER A 203 -20.21 22.91 15.20
CA SER A 203 -19.50 23.66 14.16
C SER A 203 -19.09 25.04 14.68
N PRO A 204 -17.80 25.44 14.53
CA PRO A 204 -17.36 26.80 14.83
C PRO A 204 -17.87 27.83 13.80
N PHE A 205 -18.36 27.37 12.64
CA PHE A 205 -18.85 28.23 11.55
C PHE A 205 -20.36 28.46 11.61
N ASP A 206 -21.10 27.69 12.42
CA ASP A 206 -22.53 27.91 12.63
C ASP A 206 -22.79 28.91 13.77
N SER A 207 -23.45 30.02 13.44
CA SER A 207 -23.83 31.06 14.41
C SER A 207 -24.76 30.56 15.52
N ASN A 208 -25.48 29.46 15.30
CA ASN A 208 -26.38 28.87 16.29
C ASN A 208 -25.74 27.75 17.13
N ALA A 209 -24.45 27.47 16.95
CA ALA A 209 -23.72 26.41 17.65
C ALA A 209 -24.47 25.05 17.64
N ARG A 210 -25.09 24.70 16.51
CA ARG A 210 -25.77 23.40 16.38
C ARG A 210 -24.76 22.28 16.20
N ARG A 211 -25.18 21.06 16.51
CA ARG A 211 -24.43 19.83 16.19
C ARG A 211 -24.49 19.63 14.68
N HIS A 212 -23.32 19.56 14.04
CA HIS A 212 -23.19 19.25 12.62
C HIS A 212 -22.58 17.85 12.47
N THR A 213 -22.97 17.18 11.38
CA THR A 213 -22.38 15.91 10.97
C THR A 213 -21.80 16.12 9.58
N SER A 214 -20.48 15.93 9.47
CA SER A 214 -19.71 16.15 8.25
C SER A 214 -19.08 14.86 7.78
N PHE A 215 -18.86 14.77 6.48
CA PHE A 215 -18.27 13.60 5.83
C PHE A 215 -17.10 14.05 4.97
N SER A 216 -16.01 13.30 5.04
CA SER A 216 -14.88 13.42 4.11
C SER A 216 -14.46 12.02 3.70
N SER A 217 -14.16 11.84 2.42
CA SER A 217 -13.69 10.56 1.90
C SER A 217 -12.18 10.56 1.75
N VAL A 218 -11.57 9.44 2.09
CA VAL A 218 -10.15 9.17 1.90
C VAL A 218 -10.02 8.06 0.86
N THR A 219 -9.19 8.28 -0.15
CA THR A 219 -8.80 7.29 -1.13
C THR A 219 -7.31 7.05 -0.98
N VAL A 220 -6.90 5.78 -1.12
CA VAL A 220 -5.49 5.41 -1.16
C VAL A 220 -5.24 4.56 -2.39
N SER A 221 -4.26 4.95 -3.19
CA SER A 221 -3.83 4.22 -4.39
C SER A 221 -2.32 3.94 -4.33
N PRO A 222 -1.85 2.79 -4.81
CA PRO A 222 -0.42 2.51 -4.83
C PRO A 222 0.26 3.31 -5.95
N GLU A 223 1.51 3.70 -5.73
CA GLU A 223 2.40 4.13 -6.81
C GLU A 223 2.79 2.88 -7.60
N ILE A 224 2.43 2.84 -8.88
CA ILE A 224 2.82 1.79 -9.82
C ILE A 224 3.82 2.43 -10.77
N ASP A 225 5.01 1.84 -10.90
CA ASP A 225 5.96 2.30 -11.91
C ASP A 225 5.37 2.03 -13.30
N ASP A 226 5.24 3.10 -14.09
CA ASP A 226 4.72 3.06 -15.47
C ASP A 226 5.69 2.39 -16.48
N ASP A 227 6.81 1.82 -16.01
CA ASP A 227 7.78 1.06 -16.80
C ASP A 227 7.26 -0.37 -17.09
N PHE A 228 6.05 -0.47 -17.66
CA PHE A 228 5.58 -1.71 -18.24
C PHE A 228 6.10 -1.82 -19.68
N GLU A 229 7.23 -2.51 -19.85
CA GLU A 229 7.63 -2.98 -21.17
C GLU A 229 6.67 -4.10 -21.60
N ILE A 230 5.77 -3.78 -22.53
CA ILE A 230 4.93 -4.79 -23.19
C ILE A 230 5.86 -5.67 -24.02
N ASP A 231 6.17 -6.86 -23.51
CA ASP A 231 6.90 -7.87 -24.27
C ASP A 231 5.97 -8.47 -25.33
N ILE A 232 6.24 -8.15 -26.59
CA ILE A 232 5.41 -8.57 -27.72
C ILE A 232 6.04 -9.83 -28.31
N VAL A 233 5.40 -10.97 -28.05
CA VAL A 233 5.84 -12.25 -28.61
C VAL A 233 5.56 -12.28 -30.11
N ASP A 234 6.58 -12.58 -30.91
CA ASP A 234 6.47 -12.63 -32.38
C ASP A 234 5.43 -13.65 -32.88
N SER A 235 5.08 -14.68 -32.09
CA SER A 235 4.04 -15.67 -32.42
C SER A 235 2.63 -15.08 -32.50
N ASP A 236 2.40 -13.98 -31.78
CA ASP A 236 1.07 -13.38 -31.62
C ASP A 236 0.80 -12.32 -32.70
N LEU A 237 1.77 -12.14 -33.61
CA LEU A 237 1.74 -11.16 -34.68
C LEU A 237 1.47 -11.84 -36.02
N ARG A 238 0.38 -11.43 -36.68
CA ARG A 238 0.18 -11.68 -38.10
C ARG A 238 0.71 -10.50 -38.91
N VAL A 239 1.77 -10.74 -39.68
CA VAL A 239 2.41 -9.74 -40.54
C VAL A 239 2.01 -9.97 -42.00
N ASP A 240 1.22 -9.06 -42.54
CA ASP A 240 0.78 -9.07 -43.93
C ASP A 240 1.54 -7.99 -44.72
N THR A 241 2.05 -8.33 -45.90
CA THR A 241 2.78 -7.40 -46.78
C THR A 241 2.00 -7.18 -48.07
N TYR A 242 1.90 -5.93 -48.52
CA TYR A 242 1.09 -5.57 -49.68
C TYR A 242 1.61 -4.29 -50.36
N ARG A 243 1.01 -3.93 -51.50
CA ARG A 243 1.37 -2.72 -52.26
C ARG A 243 0.83 -1.48 -51.58
N ALA A 244 1.69 -0.47 -51.43
CA ALA A 244 1.29 0.81 -50.88
C ALA A 244 0.27 1.50 -51.81
N SER A 245 -0.77 2.09 -51.22
CA SER A 245 -1.82 2.81 -51.96
C SER A 245 -1.55 4.31 -51.91
N GLY A 246 -1.26 4.94 -53.06
CA GLY A 246 -1.04 6.38 -53.14
C GLY A 246 -0.55 6.86 -54.51
N ALA A 247 -0.54 8.18 -54.72
CA ALA A 247 0.01 8.83 -55.92
C ALA A 247 1.54 8.75 -55.93
N GLY A 248 2.08 7.58 -56.26
CA GLY A 248 3.52 7.32 -56.31
C GLY A 248 3.98 6.82 -57.69
N GLY A 249 5.27 7.00 -57.99
CA GLY A 249 5.88 6.52 -59.24
C GLY A 249 5.94 4.99 -59.38
N GLN A 250 6.61 4.49 -60.42
CA GLN A 250 6.69 3.05 -60.74
C GLN A 250 7.05 2.13 -59.56
N HIS A 251 7.87 2.60 -58.61
CA HIS A 251 8.27 1.84 -57.42
C HIS A 251 7.10 1.52 -56.47
N VAL A 252 6.07 2.37 -56.41
CA VAL A 252 4.89 2.15 -55.55
C VAL A 252 3.94 1.10 -56.15
N ASN A 253 3.92 0.98 -57.49
CA ASN A 253 3.04 0.06 -58.19
C ASN A 253 3.62 -1.36 -58.38
N THR A 254 4.95 -1.51 -58.25
CA THR A 254 5.66 -2.75 -58.58
C THR A 254 6.18 -3.50 -57.34
N THR A 255 6.42 -2.80 -56.23
CA THR A 255 7.06 -3.36 -55.02
C THR A 255 6.10 -3.42 -53.84
N ASP A 256 6.04 -4.56 -53.16
CA ASP A 256 5.21 -4.78 -51.97
C ASP A 256 5.89 -4.21 -50.71
N SER A 257 5.94 -2.89 -50.61
CA SER A 257 6.65 -2.19 -49.53
C SER A 257 5.81 -1.90 -48.28
N ALA A 258 4.47 -1.97 -48.34
CA ALA A 258 3.60 -1.68 -47.21
C ALA A 258 3.45 -2.91 -46.30
N VAL A 259 3.43 -2.67 -44.98
CA VAL A 259 3.34 -3.70 -43.95
C VAL A 259 2.14 -3.43 -43.05
N ARG A 260 1.33 -4.45 -42.82
CA ARG A 260 0.26 -4.48 -41.82
C ARG A 260 0.60 -5.53 -40.78
N ILE A 261 0.53 -5.15 -39.51
CA ILE A 261 0.73 -6.06 -38.38
C ILE A 261 -0.59 -6.12 -37.62
N THR A 262 -1.06 -7.33 -37.35
CA THR A 262 -2.24 -7.60 -36.53
C THR A 262 -1.80 -8.37 -35.31
N HIS A 263 -2.07 -7.84 -34.11
CA HIS A 263 -1.90 -8.59 -32.87
C HIS A 263 -3.14 -9.48 -32.69
N VAL A 264 -2.98 -10.80 -32.80
CA VAL A 264 -4.09 -11.77 -32.80
C VAL A 264 -4.88 -11.75 -31.48
N PRO A 265 -4.24 -11.68 -30.29
CA PRO A 265 -4.98 -11.67 -29.02
C PRO A 265 -5.84 -10.42 -28.81
N THR A 266 -5.35 -9.24 -29.20
CA THR A 266 -6.06 -7.97 -28.97
C THR A 266 -6.91 -7.53 -30.16
N GLY A 267 -6.67 -8.08 -31.35
CA GLY A 267 -7.30 -7.67 -32.60
C GLY A 267 -6.84 -6.30 -33.11
N ILE A 268 -5.81 -5.69 -32.51
CA ILE A 268 -5.29 -4.38 -32.93
C ILE A 268 -4.53 -4.54 -34.24
N VAL A 269 -4.95 -3.77 -35.25
CA VAL A 269 -4.33 -3.73 -36.57
C VAL A 269 -3.61 -2.40 -36.75
N VAL A 270 -2.36 -2.46 -37.17
CA VAL A 270 -1.52 -1.30 -37.48
C VAL A 270 -0.92 -1.47 -38.86
N GLN A 271 -0.79 -0.37 -39.62
CA GLN A 271 -0.22 -0.39 -40.97
C GLN A 271 0.75 0.77 -41.17
N CYS A 272 1.84 0.51 -41.88
CA CYS A 272 2.83 1.52 -42.23
C CYS A 272 3.23 1.40 -43.71
N GLN A 273 3.24 2.53 -44.41
CA GLN A 273 3.58 2.64 -45.83
C GLN A 273 4.45 3.87 -46.15
N ASN A 274 5.07 4.47 -45.13
CA ASN A 274 5.75 5.77 -45.25
C ASN A 274 7.10 5.69 -45.97
N ASP A 275 7.82 4.58 -45.82
CA ASP A 275 9.13 4.36 -46.42
C ASP A 275 9.05 3.50 -47.68
N ARG A 276 10.06 3.63 -48.55
CA ARG A 276 10.26 2.75 -49.71
C ARG A 276 10.75 1.34 -49.34
N SER A 277 11.26 1.17 -48.11
CA SER A 277 11.82 -0.09 -47.59
C SER A 277 10.83 -0.82 -46.69
N GLN A 278 10.60 -2.10 -46.99
CA GLN A 278 9.75 -3.00 -46.21
C GLN A 278 10.22 -3.15 -44.76
N HIS A 279 11.52 -3.31 -44.52
CA HIS A 279 12.07 -3.48 -43.16
C HIS A 279 11.87 -2.23 -42.29
N LYS A 280 12.00 -1.03 -42.88
CA LYS A 280 11.72 0.23 -42.17
C LYS A 280 10.25 0.37 -41.86
N ASN A 281 9.36 0.02 -42.79
CA ASN A 281 7.92 0.01 -42.55
C ASN A 281 7.52 -1.01 -41.47
N ARG A 282 8.15 -2.20 -41.43
CA ARG A 282 7.93 -3.19 -40.36
C ARG A 282 8.37 -2.66 -39.00
N ALA A 283 9.57 -2.07 -38.89
CA ALA A 283 10.05 -1.51 -37.63
C ALA A 283 9.15 -0.35 -37.13
N THR A 284 8.69 0.51 -38.03
CA THR A 284 7.78 1.61 -37.69
C THR A 284 6.38 1.09 -37.31
N ALA A 285 5.85 0.09 -38.02
CA ALA A 285 4.60 -0.55 -37.67
C ALA A 285 4.66 -1.25 -36.30
N MET A 286 5.82 -1.83 -35.96
CA MET A 286 6.06 -2.43 -34.64
C MET A 286 6.02 -1.40 -33.52
N LYS A 287 6.68 -0.24 -33.69
CA LYS A 287 6.62 0.87 -32.74
C LYS A 287 5.20 1.41 -32.56
N MET A 288 4.45 1.54 -33.66
CA MET A 288 3.06 1.96 -33.62
C MET A 288 2.15 0.92 -32.95
N LEU A 289 2.44 -0.38 -33.12
CA LEU A 289 1.73 -1.46 -32.42
C LEU A 289 1.99 -1.40 -30.93
N GLN A 290 3.25 -1.23 -30.51
CA GLN A 290 3.64 -1.06 -29.12
C GLN A 290 2.92 0.13 -28.47
N SER A 291 2.89 1.28 -29.16
CA SER A 291 2.15 2.47 -28.71
C SER A 291 0.64 2.19 -28.53
N ARG A 292 0.01 1.47 -29.46
CA ARG A 292 -1.43 1.16 -29.38
C ARG A 292 -1.77 0.10 -28.33
N LEU A 293 -0.88 -0.86 -28.10
CA LEU A 293 -1.02 -1.83 -27.02
C LEU A 293 -0.89 -1.12 -25.68
N TYR A 294 0.05 -0.19 -25.56
CA TYR A 294 0.21 0.66 -24.37
C TYR A 294 -1.02 1.52 -24.10
N GLU A 295 -1.54 2.22 -25.11
CA GLU A 295 -2.78 3.01 -24.98
C GLU A 295 -3.98 2.15 -24.56
N ARG A 296 -4.10 0.91 -25.07
CA ARG A 296 -5.18 0.00 -24.68
C ARG A 296 -5.03 -0.47 -23.24
N GLU A 297 -3.83 -0.86 -22.84
CA GLU A 297 -3.56 -1.31 -21.47
C GLU A 297 -3.82 -0.18 -20.47
N LEU A 298 -3.38 1.03 -20.80
CA LEU A 298 -3.67 2.24 -20.03
C LEU A 298 -5.18 2.50 -19.95
N ALA A 299 -5.90 2.43 -21.07
CA ALA A 299 -7.35 2.62 -21.09
C ALA A 299 -8.10 1.53 -20.33
N GLN A 300 -7.59 0.29 -20.31
CA GLN A 300 -8.16 -0.81 -19.54
C GLN A 300 -7.92 -0.61 -18.04
N ARG A 301 -6.69 -0.26 -17.64
CA ARG A 301 -6.39 0.12 -16.25
C ARG A 301 -7.18 1.34 -15.80
N GLU A 302 -7.34 2.35 -16.65
CA GLU A 302 -8.19 3.50 -16.37
C GLU A 302 -9.65 3.11 -16.23
N ALA A 303 -10.14 2.12 -16.99
CA ALA A 303 -11.51 1.63 -16.89
C ALA A 303 -11.72 0.75 -15.65
N GLU A 304 -10.73 -0.05 -15.26
CA GLU A 304 -10.71 -0.82 -14.01
C GLU A 304 -10.65 0.13 -12.81
N ALA A 305 -9.74 1.10 -12.83
CA ALA A 305 -9.69 2.18 -11.85
C ALA A 305 -11.02 2.95 -11.83
N LYS A 306 -11.57 3.37 -12.98
CA LYS A 306 -12.88 4.04 -13.01
C LYS A 306 -14.00 3.15 -12.50
N GLY A 307 -13.99 1.85 -12.75
CA GLY A 307 -14.95 0.90 -12.19
C GLY A 307 -14.84 0.80 -10.67
N GLU A 308 -13.62 0.79 -10.13
CA GLU A 308 -13.38 0.89 -8.69
C GLU A 308 -13.79 2.25 -8.12
N TYR A 309 -13.54 3.35 -8.84
CA TYR A 309 -13.96 4.71 -8.48
C TYR A 309 -15.48 4.91 -8.61
N GLU A 310 -16.18 4.24 -9.52
CA GLU A 310 -17.65 4.24 -9.63
C GLU A 310 -18.29 3.29 -8.60
N ALA A 311 -17.57 2.24 -8.21
CA ALA A 311 -17.90 1.44 -7.03
C ALA A 311 -17.64 2.19 -5.71
N LYS A 312 -16.88 3.32 -5.73
CA LYS A 312 -16.84 4.25 -4.60
C LYS A 312 -18.21 4.86 -4.45
N THR A 313 -18.90 4.36 -3.43
CA THR A 313 -20.20 4.83 -2.98
C THR A 313 -20.26 6.34 -2.81
N GLU A 314 -21.46 6.89 -2.96
CA GLU A 314 -21.76 8.27 -2.59
C GLU A 314 -21.20 8.60 -1.20
N ILE A 315 -20.49 9.73 -1.12
CA ILE A 315 -19.95 10.26 0.12
C ILE A 315 -21.13 10.72 0.98
N GLY A 316 -21.60 9.86 1.87
CA GLY A 316 -22.83 10.10 2.62
C GLY A 316 -23.14 9.04 3.67
N TRP A 317 -24.41 9.01 4.07
CA TRP A 317 -24.92 8.15 5.13
C TRP A 317 -24.90 6.66 4.73
N GLY A 318 -24.58 5.78 5.68
CA GLY A 318 -24.75 4.32 5.54
C GLY A 318 -23.51 3.50 5.15
N ARG A 319 -22.34 4.11 4.88
CA ARG A 319 -21.07 3.39 4.63
C ARG A 319 -19.87 4.09 5.27
N GLN A 320 -20.00 4.42 6.55
CA GLN A 320 -18.97 5.12 7.29
C GLN A 320 -17.90 4.13 7.76
N LEU A 321 -16.64 4.51 7.56
CA LEU A 321 -15.49 3.75 8.02
C LEU A 321 -15.31 3.93 9.53
N ARG A 322 -15.26 5.20 9.94
CA ARG A 322 -14.95 5.61 11.30
C ARG A 322 -15.77 6.84 11.67
N SER A 323 -16.28 6.83 12.89
CA SER A 323 -17.07 7.93 13.46
C SER A 323 -16.24 8.66 14.52
N TYR A 324 -16.07 9.97 14.34
CA TYR A 324 -15.34 10.87 15.22
C TYR A 324 -16.33 11.77 15.93
N VAL A 325 -16.72 11.44 17.16
CA VAL A 325 -17.64 12.22 17.97
C VAL A 325 -16.83 13.07 18.93
N LEU A 326 -16.90 14.41 18.81
CA LEU A 326 -16.15 15.34 19.67
C LEU A 326 -17.02 15.98 20.76
N GLN A 327 -18.34 16.01 20.57
CA GLN A 327 -19.32 16.44 21.57
C GLN A 327 -20.60 15.61 21.43
N PRO A 328 -21.28 15.24 22.53
CA PRO A 328 -21.10 15.69 23.93
C PRO A 328 -20.02 14.94 24.72
N TYR A 329 -19.56 13.79 24.21
CA TYR A 329 -18.38 13.06 24.69
C TYR A 329 -17.36 12.99 23.56
N GLN A 330 -16.10 12.74 23.90
CA GLN A 330 -15.02 12.53 22.94
C GLN A 330 -14.84 11.04 22.74
N MET A 331 -15.09 10.55 21.54
CA MET A 331 -14.90 9.15 21.19
C MET A 331 -14.67 9.02 19.69
N VAL A 332 -13.72 8.16 19.32
CA VAL A 332 -13.52 7.74 17.94
C VAL A 332 -13.72 6.23 17.89
N LYS A 333 -14.57 5.76 16.97
CA LYS A 333 -14.88 4.33 16.81
C LYS A 333 -14.78 3.93 15.35
N ASP A 334 -14.06 2.85 15.07
CA ASP A 334 -14.04 2.21 13.76
C ASP A 334 -15.24 1.24 13.67
N LEU A 335 -16.08 1.44 12.67
CA LEU A 335 -17.34 0.70 12.50
C LEU A 335 -17.12 -0.66 11.83
N ARG A 336 -15.90 -0.98 11.42
CA ARG A 336 -15.56 -2.30 10.88
C ARG A 336 -15.06 -3.22 11.98
N THR A 337 -14.12 -2.73 12.77
CA THR A 337 -13.41 -3.52 13.78
C THR A 337 -14.02 -3.39 15.17
N GLY A 338 -14.82 -2.36 15.41
CA GLY A 338 -15.40 -2.07 16.73
C GLY A 338 -14.42 -1.44 17.73
N VAL A 339 -13.17 -1.19 17.34
CA VAL A 339 -12.16 -0.54 18.18
C VAL A 339 -12.61 0.90 18.46
N GLU A 340 -12.56 1.30 19.73
CA GLU A 340 -12.90 2.65 20.17
C GLU A 340 -11.83 3.26 21.08
N LYS A 341 -11.56 4.55 20.90
CA LYS A 341 -10.72 5.36 21.79
C LYS A 341 -11.48 6.56 22.32
N GLY A 342 -11.46 6.76 23.64
CA GLY A 342 -12.04 7.94 24.30
C GLY A 342 -11.22 9.24 24.12
N ASN A 343 -9.94 9.14 23.73
CA ASN A 343 -9.10 10.31 23.49
C ASN A 343 -9.08 10.69 22.01
N ALA A 344 -10.11 11.43 21.57
CA ALA A 344 -10.22 11.85 20.18
C ALA A 344 -9.07 12.77 19.72
N GLN A 345 -8.49 13.55 20.63
CA GLN A 345 -7.38 14.47 20.31
C GLN A 345 -6.10 13.70 19.94
N ALA A 346 -5.78 12.62 20.67
CA ALA A 346 -4.64 11.76 20.35
C ALA A 346 -4.78 11.14 18.95
N VAL A 347 -5.99 10.69 18.60
CA VAL A 347 -6.30 10.14 17.27
C VAL A 347 -6.08 11.20 16.19
N LEU A 348 -6.60 12.41 16.37
CA LEU A 348 -6.40 13.53 15.43
C LEU A 348 -4.93 13.99 15.34
N ASP A 349 -4.12 13.71 16.36
CA ASP A 349 -2.69 13.94 16.38
C ASP A 349 -1.88 12.74 15.83
N GLY A 350 -2.54 11.80 15.14
CA GLY A 350 -1.92 10.71 14.37
C GLY A 350 -1.77 9.39 15.13
N ASP A 351 -2.44 9.20 16.26
CA ASP A 351 -2.49 7.92 16.99
C ASP A 351 -3.56 6.98 16.40
N ILE A 352 -3.34 6.55 15.16
CA ILE A 352 -4.28 5.69 14.40
C ILE A 352 -3.81 4.24 14.24
N GLN A 353 -2.62 3.89 14.76
CA GLN A 353 -1.98 2.60 14.53
C GLN A 353 -2.87 1.42 14.93
N ASP A 354 -3.48 1.47 16.11
CA ASP A 354 -4.36 0.39 16.62
C ASP A 354 -5.55 0.11 15.68
N TYR A 355 -6.07 1.13 14.99
CA TYR A 355 -7.15 0.92 14.01
C TYR A 355 -6.65 0.22 12.76
N LEU A 356 -5.46 0.56 12.29
CA LEU A 356 -4.83 -0.07 11.11
C LEU A 356 -4.52 -1.53 11.40
N GLU A 357 -3.92 -1.80 12.56
CA GLU A 357 -3.58 -3.15 13.00
C GLU A 357 -4.82 -4.03 13.13
N ALA A 358 -5.88 -3.53 13.78
CA ALA A 358 -7.14 -4.25 13.90
C ALA A 358 -7.81 -4.49 12.53
N ALA A 359 -7.75 -3.51 11.62
CA ALA A 359 -8.34 -3.64 10.28
C ALA A 359 -7.58 -4.66 9.41
N LEU A 360 -6.25 -4.71 9.54
CA LEU A 360 -5.42 -5.70 8.85
C LEU A 360 -5.68 -7.12 9.39
N ALA A 361 -5.74 -7.27 10.72
CA ALA A 361 -6.05 -8.56 11.35
C ALA A 361 -7.42 -9.09 10.89
N MET A 362 -8.46 -8.26 10.91
CA MET A 362 -9.82 -8.64 10.50
C MET A 362 -9.89 -9.09 9.03
N LYS A 363 -9.15 -8.42 8.13
CA LYS A 363 -9.13 -8.77 6.71
C LYS A 363 -8.49 -10.13 6.45
N PHE A 364 -7.56 -10.54 7.31
CA PHE A 364 -6.84 -11.81 7.19
C PHE A 364 -7.57 -12.98 7.88
N GLU A 365 -8.22 -12.74 9.03
CA GLU A 365 -9.03 -13.75 9.74
C GLU A 365 -10.33 -14.13 9.01
N GLY A 366 -10.61 -13.54 7.85
CA GLY A 366 -11.74 -13.92 7.01
C GLY A 366 -13.06 -13.30 7.43
N GLY A 367 -13.04 -12.05 7.91
CA GLY A 367 -14.22 -11.20 8.09
C GLY A 367 -15.19 -11.72 9.15
N LEU A 368 -15.13 -11.16 10.36
CA LEU A 368 -16.26 -11.25 11.28
C LEU A 368 -17.41 -10.40 10.68
N ASP A 369 -18.38 -11.07 10.06
CA ASP A 369 -19.69 -10.53 9.65
C ASP A 369 -20.53 -10.13 10.89
N GLY A 370 -20.01 -9.20 11.69
CA GLY A 370 -20.75 -8.53 12.76
C GLY A 370 -21.06 -7.11 12.33
N GLU A 371 -22.33 -6.77 12.16
CA GLU A 371 -22.75 -5.37 12.08
C GLU A 371 -22.37 -4.69 13.41
N VAL A 372 -21.31 -3.87 13.40
CA VAL A 372 -20.97 -3.03 14.55
C VAL A 372 -21.94 -1.86 14.54
N GLU A 373 -22.78 -1.76 15.58
CA GLU A 373 -23.73 -0.65 15.73
C GLU A 373 -22.99 0.70 15.80
N ASP A 374 -23.49 1.65 15.01
CA ASP A 374 -23.03 3.04 14.98
C ASP A 374 -23.39 3.77 16.27
N ILE A 375 -22.64 4.83 16.56
CA ILE A 375 -22.84 5.66 17.74
C ILE A 375 -23.72 6.86 17.37
N ASP A 376 -24.89 6.98 18.00
CA ASP A 376 -25.84 8.09 17.83
C ASP A 376 -25.37 9.45 18.40
#